data_AF-A0A8F5BLN4-F1
#
_entry.id   AF-A0A8F5BLN4-F1
#
_cell.length_a   1.000
_cell.length_b   1.000
_cell.length_c   1.000
_cell.angle_alpha   90.00
_cell.angle_beta   90.00
_cell.angle_gamma   90.00
#
_symmetry.space_group_name_H-M   'P 1'
#
loop_
_entity.id
_entity.type
_entity.pdbx_description
1 polymer ?
#
loop_
_entity_poly.entity_id
_entity_poly.type
_entity_poly.pdbx_seq_one_letter_code
_entity_poly.pdbx_strand_id
1 'polypeptide(L)'
;MFDKSMDKQIEDWLKELGLVASRPPQAKEFFHVVATPPQGGPTISVVRVNDSSKFYIIAMGIGIHPSHVSALMALNREERIKFIIDLQLEALRYGVDFVALPPNQEIPNVIQVSKPIFIDGLTANEFINTLLNVRNAGVSIMLKFTQRFGPYEPQQQTSLKYT
;
A
#
# COMPACT_ATOMS: atom_id res chain seq x y z
N MET A 1 -0.25 9.36 29.34
CA MET A 1 -0.37 10.49 28.40
C MET A 1 0.54 10.14 27.23
N PHE A 2 -0.01 9.58 26.15
CA PHE A 2 0.81 9.07 25.04
C PHE A 2 1.27 10.23 24.14
N ASP A 3 2.49 10.10 23.67
CA ASP A 3 3.34 11.23 23.32
C ASP A 3 3.05 11.76 21.91
N LYS A 4 2.52 13.00 21.83
CA LYS A 4 2.45 13.76 20.58
C LYS A 4 3.84 13.96 19.94
N SER A 5 4.93 13.73 20.68
CA SER A 5 6.29 13.79 20.14
C SER A 5 6.57 12.68 19.12
N MET A 6 6.02 11.46 19.29
CA MET A 6 6.32 10.36 18.37
C MET A 6 5.63 10.55 17.02
N ASP A 7 4.38 11.02 17.02
CA ASP A 7 3.65 11.39 15.80
C ASP A 7 4.47 12.40 14.96
N LYS A 8 5.06 13.39 15.63
CA LYS A 8 5.94 14.38 14.99
C LYS A 8 7.26 13.76 14.49
N GLN A 9 7.89 12.91 15.29
CA GLN A 9 9.12 12.21 14.89
C GLN A 9 8.91 11.37 13.62
N ILE A 10 7.77 10.67 13.50
CA ILE A 10 7.40 9.93 12.29
C ILE A 10 7.31 10.87 11.08
N GLU A 11 6.63 12.00 11.21
CA GLU A 11 6.55 12.99 10.12
C GLU A 11 7.93 13.53 9.72
N ASP A 12 8.81 13.73 10.70
CA ASP A 12 10.17 14.22 10.45
C ASP A 12 11.04 13.15 9.77
N TRP A 13 10.99 11.89 10.20
CA TRP A 13 11.66 10.77 9.51
C TRP A 13 11.18 10.60 8.07
N LEU A 14 9.88 10.74 7.81
CA LEU A 14 9.34 10.68 6.45
C LEU A 14 9.88 11.81 5.57
N LYS A 15 10.00 13.03 6.11
CA LYS A 15 10.59 14.17 5.39
C LYS A 15 12.09 14.00 5.15
N GLU A 16 12.82 13.43 6.11
CA GLU A 16 14.26 13.10 5.96
C GLU A 16 14.50 12.08 4.85
N LEU A 17 13.57 11.15 4.64
CA LEU A 17 13.56 10.24 3.48
C LEU A 17 13.19 10.93 2.16
N GLY A 18 12.93 12.24 2.17
CA GLY A 18 12.53 13.02 1.01
C GLY A 18 11.08 12.80 0.57
N LEU A 19 10.23 12.22 1.43
CA LEU A 19 8.82 11.99 1.13
C LEU A 19 7.98 13.22 1.48
N VAL A 20 6.96 13.47 0.67
CA VAL A 20 5.93 14.44 0.99
C VAL A 20 4.94 13.77 1.95
N ALA A 21 4.96 14.19 3.22
CA ALA A 21 4.03 13.75 4.25
C ALA A 21 2.85 14.72 4.36
N SER A 22 1.62 14.21 4.26
CA SER A 22 0.40 14.99 4.37
C SER A 22 -0.67 14.24 5.15
N ARG A 23 -1.60 14.97 5.77
CA ARG A 23 -2.74 14.37 6.48
C ARG A 23 -3.99 14.46 5.61
N PRO A 24 -4.66 13.35 5.28
CA PRO A 24 -5.89 13.40 4.50
C PRO A 24 -6.97 14.22 5.21
N PRO A 25 -7.65 15.16 4.55
CA PRO A 25 -8.65 16.02 5.19
C PRO A 25 -9.82 15.25 5.82
N GLN A 26 -10.09 14.05 5.30
CA GLN A 26 -11.21 13.19 5.71
C GLN A 26 -10.78 12.06 6.66
N ALA A 27 -9.52 12.03 7.10
CA ALA A 27 -9.04 11.02 8.03
C ALA A 27 -9.81 11.11 9.36
N LYS A 28 -10.33 9.96 9.81
CA LYS A 28 -11.07 9.85 11.09
C LYS A 28 -10.20 9.29 12.20
N GLU A 29 -9.05 8.75 11.82
CA GLU A 29 -8.08 8.16 12.74
C GLU A 29 -7.36 9.27 13.51
N PHE A 30 -6.93 8.93 14.74
CA PHE A 30 -6.23 9.88 15.60
C PHE A 30 -4.96 10.45 14.96
N PHE A 31 -4.21 9.60 14.26
CA PHE A 31 -3.09 10.00 13.43
C PHE A 31 -3.16 9.26 12.10
N HIS A 32 -3.11 10.00 10.99
CA HIS A 32 -3.06 9.45 9.65
C HIS A 32 -2.18 10.36 8.80
N VAL A 33 -0.98 9.87 8.47
CA VAL A 33 -0.08 10.52 7.54
C VAL A 33 0.06 9.66 6.31
N VAL A 34 -0.14 10.27 5.15
CA VAL A 34 0.14 9.69 3.84
C VAL A 34 1.47 10.26 3.36
N ALA A 35 2.43 9.37 3.11
CA ALA A 35 3.74 9.67 2.58
C ALA A 35 3.80 9.31 1.09
N THR A 36 4.19 10.26 0.27
CA THR A 36 4.24 10.12 -1.20
C THR A 36 5.62 10.53 -1.73
N PRO A 37 6.21 9.77 -2.65
CA PRO A 37 7.42 10.21 -3.35
C PRO A 37 7.14 11.47 -4.17
N PRO A 38 8.03 12.48 -4.18
CA PRO A 38 7.79 13.75 -4.87
C PRO A 38 7.67 13.59 -6.40
N GLN A 39 8.29 12.55 -6.96
CA GLN A 39 8.24 12.22 -8.39
C GLN A 39 6.95 11.48 -8.79
N GLY A 40 6.03 11.27 -7.84
CA GLY A 40 4.93 10.32 -7.97
C GLY A 40 5.35 8.88 -7.70
N GLY A 41 4.35 8.00 -7.54
CA GLY A 41 4.57 6.59 -7.24
C GLY A 41 3.68 6.09 -6.10
N PRO A 42 3.96 4.87 -5.58
CA PRO A 42 3.16 4.29 -4.52
C PRO A 42 3.17 5.13 -3.24
N THR A 43 1.98 5.31 -2.67
CA THR A 43 1.78 6.03 -1.41
C THR A 43 1.75 5.05 -0.24
N ILE A 44 2.30 5.47 0.90
CA ILE A 44 2.29 4.69 2.14
C ILE A 44 1.54 5.48 3.20
N SER A 45 0.64 4.83 3.92
CA SER A 45 -0.06 5.40 5.06
C SER A 45 0.57 4.92 6.36
N VAL A 46 0.75 5.84 7.31
CA VAL A 46 1.07 5.53 8.71
C VAL A 46 -0.12 5.97 9.55
N VAL A 47 -0.75 4.99 10.22
CA VAL A 47 -2.03 5.18 10.87
C VAL A 47 -1.96 4.78 12.34
N ARG A 48 -2.54 5.60 13.21
CA ARG A 48 -2.86 5.26 14.59
C ARG A 48 -4.35 5.51 14.79
N VAL A 49 -5.09 4.43 15.05
CA VAL A 49 -6.56 4.45 15.03
C VAL A 49 -7.12 5.39 16.12
N ASN A 50 -6.59 5.29 17.33
CA ASN A 50 -6.99 6.12 18.47
C ASN A 50 -5.79 6.50 19.36
N ASP A 51 -5.99 7.46 20.27
CA ASP A 51 -4.96 8.01 21.16
C ASP A 51 -4.37 7.00 22.17
N SER A 52 -5.09 5.92 22.43
CA SER A 52 -4.70 4.82 23.32
C SER A 52 -4.06 3.64 22.57
N SER A 53 -4.02 3.67 21.24
CA SER A 53 -3.37 2.64 20.42
C SER A 53 -1.88 2.60 20.75
N LYS A 54 -1.35 1.38 20.96
CA LYS A 54 0.06 1.15 21.34
C LYS A 54 0.98 0.91 20.14
N PHE A 55 0.44 0.95 18.94
CA PHE A 55 1.16 0.71 17.70
C PHE A 55 0.66 1.66 16.61
N TYR A 56 1.53 1.92 15.64
CA TYR A 56 1.13 2.42 14.33
C TYR A 56 0.91 1.24 13.38
N ILE A 57 0.08 1.42 12.37
CA ILE A 57 -0.05 0.53 11.24
C ILE A 57 0.58 1.24 10.05
N ILE A 58 1.63 0.66 9.49
CA ILE A 58 2.17 1.11 8.20
C ILE A 58 1.48 0.27 7.12
N ALA A 59 0.84 0.92 6.15
CA ALA A 59 0.05 0.25 5.14
C ALA A 59 0.27 0.86 3.75
N MET A 60 0.13 0.03 2.72
CA MET A 60 0.09 0.45 1.33
C MET A 60 -1.12 -0.21 0.65
N GLY A 61 -1.98 0.61 0.07
CA GLY A 61 -3.08 0.19 -0.78
C GLY A 61 -2.65 0.12 -2.25
N ILE A 62 -3.01 -0.95 -2.93
CA ILE A 62 -2.71 -1.23 -4.32
C ILE A 62 -4.05 -1.34 -5.05
N GLY A 63 -4.43 -0.27 -5.75
CA GLY A 63 -5.58 -0.31 -6.64
C GLY A 63 -5.27 -1.14 -7.88
N ILE A 64 -6.12 -2.11 -8.19
CA ILE A 64 -5.97 -2.96 -9.38
C ILE A 64 -6.73 -2.28 -10.52
N HIS A 65 -6.01 -2.00 -11.61
CA HIS A 65 -6.61 -1.34 -12.77
C HIS A 65 -7.70 -2.23 -13.40
N PRO A 66 -8.81 -1.68 -13.92
CA PRO A 66 -9.89 -2.47 -14.53
C PRO A 66 -9.45 -3.45 -15.63
N SER A 67 -8.38 -3.13 -16.38
CA SER A 67 -7.81 -4.06 -17.37
C SER A 67 -7.21 -5.30 -16.72
N HIS A 68 -6.49 -5.15 -15.61
CA HIS A 68 -5.94 -6.28 -14.85
C HIS A 68 -7.02 -7.06 -14.10
N VAL A 69 -8.06 -6.39 -13.59
CA VAL A 69 -9.26 -7.06 -13.04
C VAL A 69 -9.93 -7.93 -14.13
N SER A 70 -10.08 -7.39 -15.34
CA SER A 70 -10.64 -8.13 -16.47
C SER A 70 -9.77 -9.32 -16.88
N ALA A 71 -8.45 -9.14 -16.88
CA ALA A 71 -7.51 -10.23 -17.16
C ALA A 71 -7.56 -11.34 -16.08
N LEU A 72 -7.72 -10.99 -14.80
CA LEU A 72 -7.95 -11.94 -13.72
C LEU A 72 -9.27 -12.72 -13.87
N MET A 73 -10.33 -12.04 -14.31
CA MET A 73 -11.64 -12.67 -14.60
C MET A 73 -11.54 -13.69 -15.73
N ALA A 74 -10.71 -13.41 -16.74
CA ALA A 74 -10.52 -14.29 -17.90
C ALA A 74 -9.72 -15.56 -17.58
N LEU A 75 -9.00 -15.61 -16.46
CA LEU A 75 -8.34 -16.84 -16.01
C LEU A 75 -9.36 -17.89 -15.57
N ASN A 76 -9.02 -19.16 -15.76
CA ASN A 76 -9.76 -20.22 -15.11
C ASN A 76 -9.60 -20.13 -13.57
N ARG A 77 -10.53 -20.76 -12.84
CA ARG A 77 -10.58 -20.67 -11.37
C ARG A 77 -9.27 -21.10 -10.70
N GLU A 78 -8.64 -22.17 -11.18
CA GLU A 78 -7.41 -22.72 -10.60
C GLU A 78 -6.24 -21.76 -10.78
N GLU A 79 -6.03 -21.24 -11.99
CA GLU A 79 -4.98 -20.26 -12.28
C GLU A 79 -5.16 -18.97 -11.49
N ARG A 80 -6.41 -18.51 -11.36
CA ARG A 80 -6.73 -17.33 -10.55
C ARG A 80 -6.39 -17.55 -9.08
N ILE A 81 -6.85 -18.66 -8.49
CA ILE A 81 -6.53 -18.99 -7.09
C ILE A 81 -5.03 -19.08 -6.88
N LYS A 82 -4.32 -19.79 -7.77
CA LYS A 82 -2.86 -19.92 -7.71
C LYS A 82 -2.15 -18.57 -7.76
N PHE A 83 -2.60 -17.66 -8.63
CA PHE A 83 -2.03 -16.32 -8.71
C PHE A 83 -2.27 -15.52 -7.43
N ILE A 84 -3.49 -15.52 -6.88
CA ILE A 84 -3.77 -14.81 -5.61
C ILE A 84 -2.96 -15.38 -4.45
N ILE A 85 -2.82 -16.71 -4.35
CA ILE A 85 -1.96 -17.36 -3.34
C ILE A 85 -0.50 -16.92 -3.52
N ASP A 86 0.00 -16.83 -4.75
CA ASP A 86 1.37 -16.36 -5.01
C ASP A 86 1.58 -14.91 -4.53
N LEU A 87 0.57 -14.02 -4.69
CA LEU A 87 0.62 -12.67 -4.13
C LEU A 87 0.62 -12.66 -2.59
N GLN A 88 -0.16 -13.54 -1.96
CA GLN A 88 -0.18 -13.69 -0.50
C GLN A 88 1.17 -14.20 0.02
N LEU A 89 1.75 -15.22 -0.63
CA LEU A 89 3.06 -15.74 -0.29
C LEU A 89 4.16 -14.68 -0.47
N GLU A 90 4.03 -13.81 -1.47
CA GLU A 90 4.92 -12.67 -1.65
C GLU A 90 4.88 -11.73 -0.43
N ALA A 91 3.68 -11.33 0.01
CA ALA A 91 3.52 -10.49 1.20
C ALA A 91 4.13 -11.15 2.45
N LEU A 92 3.91 -12.45 2.65
CA LEU A 92 4.47 -13.20 3.77
C LEU A 92 6.01 -13.20 3.78
N ARG A 93 6.67 -13.23 2.61
CA ARG A 93 8.15 -13.17 2.51
C ARG A 93 8.73 -11.85 3.02
N TYR A 94 7.98 -10.74 2.92
CA TYR A 94 8.36 -9.45 3.49
C TYR A 94 7.93 -9.29 4.96
N GLY A 95 7.22 -10.28 5.52
CA GLY A 95 6.70 -10.24 6.88
C GLY A 95 5.62 -9.18 7.06
N VAL A 96 4.75 -9.01 6.06
CA VAL A 96 3.62 -8.09 6.08
C VAL A 96 2.29 -8.84 5.90
N ASP A 97 1.23 -8.29 6.48
CA ASP A 97 -0.13 -8.78 6.29
C ASP A 97 -0.62 -8.47 4.88
N PHE A 98 -1.57 -9.29 4.40
CA PHE A 98 -2.21 -9.13 3.09
C PHE A 98 -3.74 -9.15 3.27
N VAL A 99 -4.42 -8.16 2.69
CA VAL A 99 -5.87 -8.10 2.64
C VAL A 99 -6.33 -7.80 1.22
N ALA A 100 -7.18 -8.68 0.67
CA ALA A 100 -7.90 -8.44 -0.58
C ALA A 100 -9.24 -7.77 -0.27
N LEU A 101 -9.55 -6.68 -0.99
CA LEU A 101 -10.77 -5.91 -0.84
C LEU A 101 -11.55 -5.88 -2.17
N PRO A 102 -12.88 -6.06 -2.12
CA PRO A 102 -13.69 -6.36 -0.93
C PRO A 102 -13.42 -7.78 -0.39
N PRO A 103 -13.65 -8.03 0.91
CA PRO A 103 -13.41 -9.33 1.51
C PRO A 103 -14.32 -10.40 0.89
N ASN A 104 -13.86 -11.65 0.90
CA ASN A 104 -14.58 -12.83 0.42
C ASN A 104 -14.91 -12.83 -1.08
N GLN A 105 -14.27 -11.98 -1.89
CA GLN A 105 -14.34 -12.06 -3.34
C GLN A 105 -13.07 -12.71 -3.89
N GLU A 106 -13.22 -13.51 -4.95
CA GLU A 106 -12.09 -14.14 -5.64
C GLU A 106 -11.23 -13.13 -6.40
N ILE A 107 -11.79 -11.95 -6.71
CA ILE A 107 -11.15 -10.94 -7.54
C ILE A 107 -11.09 -9.63 -6.74
N PRO A 108 -9.91 -9.24 -6.25
CA PRO A 108 -9.75 -7.98 -5.54
C PRO A 108 -9.83 -6.80 -6.51
N ASN A 109 -10.42 -5.71 -6.03
CA ASN A 109 -10.26 -4.38 -6.62
C ASN A 109 -9.09 -3.64 -5.99
N VAL A 110 -8.83 -3.93 -4.72
CA VAL A 110 -7.72 -3.37 -3.95
C VAL A 110 -7.04 -4.49 -3.21
N ILE A 111 -5.71 -4.46 -3.19
CA ILE A 111 -4.89 -5.25 -2.27
C ILE A 111 -4.27 -4.28 -1.28
N GLN A 112 -4.37 -4.57 0.01
CA GLN A 112 -3.67 -3.85 1.05
C GLN A 112 -2.59 -4.74 1.64
N VAL A 113 -1.38 -4.19 1.76
CA VAL A 113 -0.32 -4.78 2.59
C VAL A 113 -0.05 -3.90 3.79
N SER A 114 0.17 -4.50 4.95
CA SER A 114 0.38 -3.71 6.18
C SER A 114 1.24 -4.41 7.21
N LYS A 115 1.86 -3.63 8.09
CA LYS A 115 2.58 -4.16 9.25
C LYS A 115 2.40 -3.22 10.46
N PRO A 116 2.01 -3.75 11.64
CA PRO A 116 1.99 -2.96 12.86
C PRO A 116 3.40 -2.78 13.42
N ILE A 117 3.63 -1.64 14.07
CA ILE A 117 4.88 -1.32 14.76
C ILE A 117 4.58 -0.68 16.12
N PHE A 118 5.14 -1.23 17.19
CA PHE A 118 4.91 -0.72 18.54
C PHE A 118 5.52 0.67 18.72
N ILE A 119 4.83 1.51 19.49
CA ILE A 119 5.28 2.86 19.85
C ILE A 119 6.39 2.80 20.89
N ASP A 120 6.27 1.84 21.81
CA ASP A 120 7.24 1.63 22.87
C ASP A 120 8.59 1.17 22.30
N GLY A 121 9.65 1.92 22.59
CA GLY A 121 10.99 1.66 22.06
C GLY A 121 11.16 1.89 20.55
N LEU A 122 10.21 2.58 19.88
CA LEU A 122 10.29 2.84 18.44
C LEU A 122 11.54 3.67 18.10
N THR A 123 12.35 3.16 17.18
CA THR A 123 13.52 3.85 16.63
C THR A 123 13.32 4.18 15.14
N ALA A 124 14.08 5.15 14.64
CA ALA A 124 14.10 5.47 13.21
C ALA A 124 14.43 4.24 12.34
N ASN A 125 15.40 3.41 12.76
CA ASN A 125 15.77 2.21 12.01
C ASN A 125 14.61 1.21 11.90
N GLU A 126 13.90 0.95 13.01
CA GLU A 126 12.77 0.01 12.99
C GLU A 126 11.60 0.53 12.16
N PHE A 127 11.34 1.85 12.25
CA PHE A 127 10.35 2.53 11.42
C PHE A 127 10.69 2.41 9.93
N ILE A 128 11.91 2.79 9.54
CA ILE A 128 12.35 2.77 8.14
C ILE A 128 12.35 1.33 7.58
N ASN A 129 12.86 0.36 8.34
CA ASN A 129 12.85 -1.04 7.92
C ASN A 129 11.42 -1.55 7.69
N THR A 130 10.51 -1.23 8.60
CA THR A 130 9.10 -1.62 8.47
C THR A 130 8.42 -0.93 7.29
N LEU A 131 8.67 0.36 7.10
CA LEU A 131 8.20 1.14 5.96
C LEU A 131 8.68 0.54 4.62
N LEU A 132 9.97 0.21 4.53
CA LEU A 132 10.56 -0.39 3.33
C LEU A 132 10.00 -1.79 3.05
N ASN A 133 9.78 -2.61 4.08
CA ASN A 133 9.17 -3.93 3.90
C ASN A 133 7.76 -3.83 3.32
N VAL A 134 6.91 -2.94 3.87
CA VAL A 134 5.55 -2.70 3.36
C VAL A 134 5.59 -2.17 1.93
N ARG A 135 6.44 -1.18 1.65
CA ARG A 135 6.61 -0.62 0.29
C ARG A 135 7.04 -1.70 -0.70
N ASN A 136 8.07 -2.46 -0.38
CA ASN A 136 8.68 -3.42 -1.29
C ASN A 136 7.75 -4.60 -1.54
N ALA A 137 7.00 -5.06 -0.54
CA ALA A 137 5.92 -6.02 -0.73
C ALA A 137 4.88 -5.50 -1.74
N GLY A 138 4.42 -4.27 -1.56
CA GLY A 138 3.42 -3.69 -2.45
C GLY A 138 3.94 -3.50 -3.89
N VAL A 139 5.17 -3.03 -4.06
CA VAL A 139 5.82 -2.93 -5.37
C VAL A 139 6.03 -4.30 -6.00
N SER A 140 6.44 -5.32 -5.24
CA SER A 140 6.61 -6.69 -5.76
C SER A 140 5.28 -7.25 -6.29
N ILE A 141 4.18 -7.03 -5.55
CA ILE A 141 2.83 -7.40 -6.00
C ILE A 141 2.47 -6.69 -7.30
N MET A 142 2.69 -5.38 -7.40
CA MET A 142 2.44 -4.63 -8.65
C MET A 142 3.26 -5.17 -9.84
N LEU A 143 4.52 -5.56 -9.60
CA LEU A 143 5.36 -6.18 -10.62
C LEU A 143 4.86 -7.55 -11.03
N LYS A 144 4.34 -8.37 -10.12
CA LYS A 144 3.71 -9.67 -10.46
C LYS A 144 2.48 -9.50 -11.36
N PHE A 145 1.66 -8.48 -11.13
CA PHE A 145 0.57 -8.13 -12.05
C PHE A 145 1.10 -7.79 -13.44
N THR A 146 2.11 -6.93 -13.50
CA THR A 146 2.76 -6.53 -14.76
C THR A 146 3.40 -7.71 -15.49
N GLN A 147 4.06 -8.61 -14.76
CA GLN A 147 4.68 -9.81 -15.31
C GLN A 147 3.65 -10.78 -15.89
N ARG A 148 2.50 -10.93 -15.23
CA ARG A 148 1.46 -11.87 -15.64
C ARG A 148 0.58 -11.33 -16.77
N PHE A 149 0.25 -10.04 -16.76
CA PHE A 149 -0.76 -9.45 -17.63
C PHE A 149 -0.23 -8.32 -18.54
N GLY A 150 1.06 -8.01 -18.46
CA GLY A 150 1.67 -6.87 -19.15
C GLY A 150 1.49 -5.54 -18.42
N PRO A 151 2.24 -4.50 -18.83
CA PRO A 151 2.06 -3.15 -18.31
C PRO A 151 0.67 -2.62 -18.69
N TYR A 152 0.16 -1.68 -17.90
CA TYR A 152 -0.93 -0.84 -18.35
C TYR A 152 -0.43 0.06 -19.49
N GLU A 153 -1.07 -0.04 -20.65
CA GLU A 153 -0.92 0.93 -21.72
C GLU A 153 -2.05 1.97 -21.60
N PRO A 154 -1.73 3.25 -21.36
CA PRO A 154 -2.73 4.30 -21.48
C PRO A 154 -3.25 4.29 -22.91
N GLN A 155 -4.55 4.05 -23.08
CA GLN A 155 -5.18 4.27 -24.38
C GLN A 155 -4.90 5.71 -24.79
N GLN A 156 -4.12 5.90 -25.86
CA GLN A 156 -3.93 7.21 -26.47
C GLN A 156 -5.33 7.77 -26.74
N GLN A 157 -5.67 8.89 -26.11
CA GLN A 157 -6.84 9.67 -26.48
C GLN A 157 -6.72 9.92 -27.98
N THR A 158 -7.54 9.23 -28.76
CA THR A 158 -7.74 9.54 -30.16
C THR A 158 -8.35 10.93 -30.14
N SER A 159 -7.52 11.94 -30.38
CA SER A 159 -7.99 13.30 -30.57
C SER A 159 -8.96 13.24 -31.73
N LEU A 160 -10.26 13.37 -31.40
CA LEU A 160 -11.30 13.58 -32.39
C LEU A 160 -10.91 14.86 -33.14
N LYS A 161 -10.34 14.68 -34.34
CA LYS A 161 -10.19 15.76 -35.30
C LYS A 161 -11.59 16.13 -35.73
N TYR A 162 -12.16 17.16 -35.11
CA TYR A 162 -13.31 17.84 -35.66
C TYR A 162 -12.89 18.35 -37.04
N THR A 163 -13.50 17.77 -38.08
CA THR A 163 -13.43 18.24 -39.46
C THR A 163 -14.80 18.81 -39.80
#